data_AF-A0A099I945-F1
#
_entry.id   AF-A0A099I945-F1
#
_cell.length_a   1.000
_cell.length_b   1.000
_cell.length_c   1.000
_cell.angle_alpha   90.00
_cell.angle_beta   90.00
_cell.angle_gamma   90.00
#
_symmetry.space_group_name_H-M   'P 1'
#
loop_
_entity.id
_entity.type
_entity.pdbx_description
1 polymer ?
#
loop_
_entity_poly.entity_id
_entity_poly.type
_entity_poly.pdbx_seq_one_letter_code
_entity_poly.pdbx_strand_id
1 'polypeptide(L)'
;DDELWSTAMAIQMGEARYRYGLEDSFEEGMKEGIIRGKAEGKAEGMIEGKLEGRIEGKLEGERQLLHRLMEAKFQEDCTAWLQSLTEDQLHIVSNLLLECDTLESVKKQLNRRNTI
;
A
#
# COMPACT_ATOMS: atom_id res chain seq x y z
N ASP A 1 41.74 -2.38 59.48
CA ASP A 1 40.69 -1.40 59.15
C ASP A 1 40.68 -0.99 57.67
N ASP A 2 41.82 -0.74 57.00
CA ASP A 2 41.86 -0.30 55.59
C ASP A 2 41.35 -1.32 54.54
N GLU A 3 41.51 -2.62 54.77
CA GLU A 3 41.02 -3.67 53.85
C GLU A 3 39.48 -3.77 53.81
N LEU A 4 38.80 -3.51 54.93
CA LEU A 4 37.35 -3.52 55.02
C LEU A 4 36.74 -2.34 54.25
N TRP A 5 37.36 -1.16 54.35
CA TRP A 5 36.98 0.02 53.56
C TRP A 5 37.20 -0.22 52.06
N SER A 6 38.32 -0.84 51.69
CA SER A 6 38.65 -1.17 50.30
C SER A 6 37.65 -2.17 49.69
N THR A 7 37.23 -3.17 50.47
CA THR A 7 36.25 -4.18 50.05
C THR A 7 34.84 -3.60 49.91
N ALA A 8 34.41 -2.77 50.86
CA ALA A 8 33.12 -2.10 50.80
C ALA A 8 33.03 -1.13 49.59
N MET A 9 34.10 -0.39 49.31
CA MET A 9 34.18 0.50 48.16
C MET A 9 34.15 -0.26 46.83
N ALA A 10 34.82 -1.42 46.74
CA ALA A 10 34.78 -2.28 45.56
C ALA A 10 33.38 -2.84 45.28
N ILE A 11 32.65 -3.25 46.33
CA ILE A 11 31.26 -3.73 46.22
C ILE A 11 30.34 -2.61 45.75
N GLN A 12 30.42 -1.42 46.37
CA GLN A 12 29.61 -0.27 45.96
C GLN A 12 29.86 0.14 44.51
N MET A 13 31.13 0.17 44.08
CA MET A 13 31.46 0.46 42.69
C MET A 13 31.02 -0.63 41.72
N GLY A 14 30.99 -1.90 42.15
CA GLY A 14 30.46 -3.02 41.37
C GLY A 14 28.95 -2.91 41.19
N GLU A 15 28.21 -2.65 42.27
CA GLU A 15 26.76 -2.44 42.25
C GLU A 15 26.36 -1.23 41.39
N ALA A 16 27.10 -0.12 41.51
CA ALA A 16 26.88 1.06 40.67
C ALA A 16 27.06 0.73 39.19
N ARG A 17 28.14 0.02 38.83
CA ARG A 17 28.39 -0.40 37.43
C ARG A 17 27.32 -1.34 36.89
N TYR A 18 26.87 -2.32 37.68
CA TYR A 18 25.78 -3.20 37.29
C TYR A 18 24.47 -2.45 37.09
N ARG A 19 24.16 -1.50 37.97
CA ARG A 19 22.95 -0.69 37.89
C ARG A 19 22.96 0.20 36.65
N TYR A 20 24.04 0.96 36.44
CA TYR A 20 24.18 1.83 35.27
C TYR A 20 24.22 1.03 33.96
N GLY A 21 24.94 -0.09 33.90
CA GLY A 21 24.97 -0.93 32.69
C GLY A 21 23.62 -1.57 32.36
N LEU A 22 22.81 -1.90 33.36
CA LEU A 22 21.46 -2.44 33.16
C LEU A 22 20.47 -1.35 32.71
N GLU A 23 20.57 -0.15 33.30
CA GLU A 23 19.76 1.01 32.90
C GLU A 23 20.07 1.46 31.48
N ASP A 24 21.36 1.60 31.14
CA ASP A 24 21.81 2.00 29.79
C ASP A 24 21.36 1.00 28.72
N SER A 25 21.53 -0.30 28.96
CA SER A 25 21.13 -1.34 27.99
C SER A 25 19.61 -1.45 27.82
N PHE A 26 18.84 -1.20 28.89
CA PHE A 26 17.38 -1.15 28.80
C PHE A 26 16.90 0.08 28.03
N GLU A 27 17.47 1.25 28.29
CA GLU A 27 17.16 2.47 27.56
C GLU A 27 17.51 2.38 26.07
N GLU A 28 18.69 1.83 25.75
CA GLU A 28 19.10 1.58 24.36
C GLU A 28 18.15 0.62 23.66
N GLY A 29 17.85 -0.53 24.28
CA GLY A 29 16.90 -1.49 23.72
C GLY A 29 15.50 -0.92 23.49
N MET A 30 15.02 -0.06 24.40
CA MET A 30 13.73 0.60 24.25
C MET A 30 13.76 1.67 23.15
N LYS A 31 14.82 2.47 23.05
CA LYS A 31 15.01 3.46 21.98
C LYS A 31 15.08 2.76 20.61
N GLU A 32 15.86 1.70 20.50
CA GLU A 32 15.97 0.90 19.27
C GLU A 32 14.63 0.26 18.87
N GLY A 33 13.90 -0.32 19.83
CA GLY A 33 12.58 -0.89 19.58
C GLY A 33 11.56 0.13 19.05
N ILE A 34 11.54 1.33 19.62
CA ILE A 34 10.67 2.42 19.16
C ILE A 34 11.06 2.91 17.76
N ILE A 35 12.37 3.06 17.49
CA ILE A 35 12.87 3.51 16.18
C ILE A 35 12.54 2.46 15.11
N ARG A 36 12.83 1.18 15.40
CA ARG A 36 12.56 0.07 14.48
C ARG A 36 11.07 -0.06 14.21
N GLY A 37 10.22 -0.08 15.25
CA GLY A 37 8.77 -0.20 15.07
C GLY A 37 8.17 0.97 14.28
N LYS A 38 8.65 2.21 14.49
CA LYS A 38 8.23 3.36 13.67
C LYS A 38 8.72 3.27 12.23
N ALA A 39 9.94 2.80 12.00
CA ALA A 39 10.50 2.66 10.66
C ALA A 39 9.77 1.57 9.86
N GLU A 40 9.52 0.41 10.48
CA GLU A 40 8.79 -0.71 9.88
C GLU A 40 7.35 -0.30 9.53
N GLY A 41 6.59 0.26 10.47
CA GLY A 41 5.22 0.69 10.21
C GLY A 41 5.10 1.78 9.13
N LYS A 42 6.09 2.67 9.03
CA LYS A 42 6.12 3.69 7.97
C LYS A 42 6.48 3.08 6.60
N ALA A 43 7.38 2.10 6.57
CA ALA A 43 7.76 1.42 5.35
C ALA A 43 6.59 0.60 4.79
N GLU A 44 5.93 -0.19 5.65
CA GLU A 44 4.77 -1.01 5.27
C GLU A 44 3.63 -0.13 4.74
N GLY A 45 3.21 0.90 5.49
CA GLY A 45 2.14 1.79 5.04
C GLY A 45 2.45 2.55 3.74
N MET A 46 3.72 2.87 3.48
CA MET A 46 4.12 3.52 2.23
C MET A 46 4.10 2.55 1.03
N ILE A 47 4.47 1.28 1.26
CA ILE A 47 4.46 0.25 0.21
C ILE A 47 3.01 -0.06 -0.18
N GLU A 48 2.14 -0.33 0.81
CA GLU A 48 0.72 -0.62 0.57
C GLU A 48 0.03 0.54 -0.15
N GLY A 49 0.13 1.76 0.39
CA GLY A 49 -0.53 2.92 -0.21
C GLY A 49 -0.02 3.28 -1.61
N LYS A 50 1.27 3.06 -1.91
CA LYS A 50 1.79 3.24 -3.27
C LYS A 50 1.30 2.17 -4.24
N LEU A 51 1.16 0.94 -3.78
CA LEU A 51 0.78 -0.18 -4.64
C LEU A 51 -0.71 -0.08 -5.00
N GLU A 52 -1.56 0.17 -4.00
CA GLU A 52 -2.99 0.43 -4.18
C GLU A 52 -3.23 1.65 -5.07
N GLY A 53 -2.64 2.80 -4.75
CA GLY A 53 -2.83 4.02 -5.55
C GLY A 53 -2.32 3.91 -6.99
N ARG A 54 -1.31 3.06 -7.24
CA ARG A 54 -0.82 2.81 -8.61
C ARG A 54 -1.76 1.91 -9.40
N ILE A 55 -2.38 0.92 -8.76
CA ILE A 55 -3.36 0.04 -9.42
C ILE A 55 -4.64 0.84 -9.72
N GLU A 56 -5.18 1.55 -8.73
CA GLU A 56 -6.36 2.40 -8.90
C GLU A 56 -6.13 3.48 -9.95
N GLY A 57 -4.98 4.16 -9.91
CA GLY A 57 -4.65 5.21 -10.88
C GLY A 57 -4.50 4.69 -12.32
N LYS A 58 -4.00 3.47 -12.51
CA LYS A 58 -3.94 2.83 -13.83
C LYS A 58 -5.34 2.50 -14.34
N LEU A 59 -6.18 1.91 -13.49
CA LEU A 59 -7.55 1.56 -13.84
C LEU A 59 -8.39 2.77 -14.21
N GLU A 60 -8.30 3.83 -13.41
CA GLU A 60 -8.98 5.08 -13.69
C GLU A 60 -8.48 5.70 -15.01
N GLY A 61 -7.17 5.61 -15.28
CA GLY A 61 -6.58 6.02 -16.56
C GLY A 61 -7.13 5.24 -17.76
N GLU A 62 -7.29 3.92 -17.64
CA GLU A 62 -7.90 3.09 -18.68
C GLU A 62 -9.37 3.44 -18.91
N ARG A 63 -10.15 3.66 -17.83
CA ARG A 63 -11.55 4.10 -17.92
C ARG A 63 -11.66 5.44 -18.66
N GLN A 64 -10.81 6.41 -18.33
CA GLN A 64 -10.80 7.72 -18.98
C GLN A 64 -10.37 7.65 -20.45
N LEU A 65 -9.45 6.75 -20.80
CA LEU A 65 -9.06 6.54 -22.20
C LEU A 65 -10.20 5.91 -23.00
N LEU A 66 -10.84 4.87 -22.45
CA LEU A 66 -12.01 4.23 -23.04
C LEU A 66 -13.15 5.22 -23.23
N HIS A 67 -13.41 6.07 -22.24
CA HIS A 67 -14.40 7.14 -22.33
C HIS A 67 -14.10 8.09 -23.47
N ARG A 68 -12.87 8.62 -23.57
CA ARG A 68 -12.45 9.48 -24.70
C ARG A 68 -12.59 8.80 -26.05
N LEU A 69 -12.27 7.51 -26.16
CA LEU A 69 -12.44 6.75 -27.40
C LEU A 69 -13.92 6.57 -27.76
N MET A 70 -14.79 6.34 -26.77
CA MET A 70 -16.24 6.23 -26.99
C MET A 70 -16.86 7.56 -27.36
N GLU A 71 -16.47 8.66 -26.73
CA GLU A 71 -16.91 10.00 -27.14
C GLU A 71 -16.47 10.31 -28.57
N ALA A 72 -15.24 9.93 -28.95
CA ALA A 72 -14.73 10.17 -30.30
C ALA A 72 -15.43 9.30 -31.37
N LYS A 73 -15.72 8.03 -31.08
CA LYS A 73 -16.30 7.08 -32.05
C LYS A 73 -17.82 7.08 -32.07
N PHE A 74 -18.47 7.23 -30.92
CA PHE A 74 -19.92 7.10 -30.76
C PHE A 74 -20.61 8.39 -30.36
N GLN A 75 -19.88 9.44 -29.95
CA GLN A 75 -20.44 10.73 -29.49
C GLN A 75 -21.42 10.58 -28.33
N GLU A 76 -21.31 9.49 -27.56
CA GLU A 76 -22.14 9.19 -26.40
C GLU A 76 -21.30 9.16 -25.13
N ASP A 77 -21.82 9.80 -24.07
CA ASP A 77 -21.18 9.77 -22.76
C ASP A 77 -21.42 8.41 -22.09
N CYS A 78 -20.33 7.66 -21.97
CA CYS A 78 -20.31 6.33 -21.37
C CYS A 78 -19.64 6.32 -20.00
N THR A 79 -19.35 7.46 -19.38
CA THR A 79 -18.69 7.56 -18.06
C THR A 79 -19.37 6.71 -17.00
N ALA A 80 -20.67 6.88 -16.80
CA ALA A 80 -21.44 6.16 -15.78
C ALA A 80 -21.46 4.64 -16.05
N TRP A 81 -21.51 4.24 -17.32
CA TRP A 81 -21.47 2.84 -17.69
C TRP A 81 -20.07 2.24 -17.47
N LEU A 82 -19.01 2.94 -17.90
CA LEU A 82 -17.63 2.54 -17.64
C LEU A 82 -17.33 2.46 -16.15
N GLN A 83 -17.89 3.33 -15.31
CA GLN A 83 -17.77 3.27 -13.85
C GLN A 83 -18.46 2.04 -13.23
N SER A 84 -19.59 1.60 -13.81
CA SER A 84 -20.30 0.40 -13.33
C SER A 84 -19.60 -0.93 -13.65
N LEU A 85 -18.57 -0.90 -14.52
CA LEU A 85 -17.86 -2.09 -14.99
C LEU A 85 -16.65 -2.45 -14.12
N THR A 86 -16.33 -3.75 -14.05
CA THR A 86 -15.11 -4.26 -13.40
C THR A 86 -13.90 -4.20 -14.33
N GLU A 87 -12.69 -4.36 -13.79
CA GLU A 87 -11.42 -4.35 -14.55
C GLU A 87 -11.43 -5.33 -15.74
N ASP A 88 -11.83 -6.58 -15.51
CA ASP A 88 -11.94 -7.58 -16.58
C ASP A 88 -12.90 -7.15 -17.70
N GLN A 89 -14.00 -6.51 -17.32
CA GLN A 89 -15.00 -6.05 -18.27
C GLN A 89 -14.48 -4.86 -19.08
N LEU A 90 -13.65 -3.98 -18.51
CA LEU A 90 -13.00 -2.89 -19.25
C LEU A 90 -12.05 -3.42 -20.31
N HIS A 91 -11.26 -4.46 -20.00
CA HIS A 91 -10.40 -5.11 -20.99
C HIS A 91 -11.21 -5.74 -22.13
N ILE A 92 -12.33 -6.39 -21.80
CA ILE A 92 -13.26 -6.94 -22.80
C ILE A 92 -13.83 -5.81 -23.67
N VAL A 93 -14.29 -4.73 -23.05
CA VAL A 93 -14.84 -3.56 -23.76
C VAL A 93 -13.79 -2.92 -24.66
N SER A 94 -12.53 -2.83 -24.23
CA SER A 94 -11.42 -2.33 -25.04
C SER A 94 -11.25 -3.13 -26.33
N ASN A 95 -11.24 -4.46 -26.24
CA ASN A 95 -11.17 -5.34 -27.42
C ASN A 95 -12.42 -5.21 -28.29
N LEU A 96 -13.61 -5.15 -27.67
CA LEU A 96 -14.87 -4.99 -28.40
C LEU A 96 -14.97 -3.62 -29.09
N LEU A 97 -14.35 -2.57 -28.57
CA LEU A 97 -14.34 -1.22 -29.19
C LEU A 97 -13.53 -1.21 -30.51
N LEU A 98 -12.56 -2.12 -30.63
CA LEU A 98 -11.81 -2.33 -31.87
C LEU A 98 -12.61 -3.14 -32.91
N GLU A 99 -13.46 -4.07 -32.45
CA GLU A 99 -14.23 -4.96 -33.33
C GLU A 99 -15.64 -4.43 -33.67
N CYS A 100 -16.24 -3.60 -32.81
CA CYS A 100 -17.62 -3.15 -32.94
C CYS A 100 -17.72 -1.68 -33.37
N ASP A 101 -18.64 -1.41 -34.29
CA ASP A 101 -18.93 -0.08 -34.83
C ASP A 101 -20.09 0.64 -34.12
N THR A 102 -20.71 0.05 -33.08
CA THR A 102 -21.80 0.69 -32.31
C THR A 102 -21.75 0.33 -30.81
N LEU A 103 -22.15 1.26 -29.94
CA LEU A 103 -22.20 1.06 -28.48
C LEU A 103 -23.18 -0.07 -28.08
N GLU A 104 -24.31 -0.20 -28.77
CA GLU A 104 -25.28 -1.27 -28.53
C GLU A 104 -24.69 -2.66 -28.76
N SER A 105 -23.86 -2.82 -29.81
CA SER A 105 -23.18 -4.08 -30.09
C SER A 105 -22.21 -4.46 -28.97
N VAL A 106 -21.47 -3.47 -28.45
CA VAL A 106 -20.55 -3.66 -27.31
C VAL A 106 -21.34 -4.10 -26.06
N LYS A 107 -22.41 -3.38 -25.69
CA LYS A 107 -23.24 -3.73 -24.52
C LYS A 107 -23.86 -5.14 -24.65
N LYS A 108 -24.31 -5.51 -25.85
CA LYS A 108 -24.90 -6.82 -26.13
C LYS A 108 -23.87 -7.96 -26.07
N GLN A 109 -22.68 -7.74 -26.61
CA GLN A 109 -21.55 -8.68 -26.55
C GLN A 109 -21.08 -8.87 -25.09
N LEU A 110 -21.01 -7.78 -24.33
CA LEU A 110 -20.64 -7.82 -22.92
C LEU A 110 -21.64 -8.64 -22.09
N ASN A 111 -22.94 -8.38 -22.25
CA ASN A 111 -23.98 -9.14 -21.56
C ASN A 111 -23.96 -10.62 -21.91
N ARG A 112 -23.70 -10.98 -23.18
CA ARG A 112 -23.54 -12.38 -23.62
C ARG A 112 -22.35 -13.07 -22.96
N ARG A 113 -21.24 -12.36 -22.77
CA ARG A 113 -20.03 -12.90 -22.11
C ARG A 113 -20.17 -12.97 -20.60
N ASN A 114 -21.02 -12.14 -19.97
CA ASN A 114 -21.33 -12.21 -18.54
C ASN A 114 -22.36 -13.29 -18.16
N THR A 115 -23.07 -13.87 -19.12
CA THR A 115 -24.09 -14.91 -18.87
C THR A 115 -23.56 -16.34 -19.09
N ILE A 116 -22.28 -16.50 -19.39
CA ILE A 116 -21.58 -17.80 -19.52
C ILE A 116 -20.61 -17.93 -18.35
#